data_AF-A0A975H594-F1
#
_entry.id   AF-A0A975H594-F1
#
_cell.length_a   1.000
_cell.length_b   1.000
_cell.length_c   1.000
_cell.angle_alpha   90.00
_cell.angle_beta   90.00
_cell.angle_gamma   90.00
#
_symmetry.space_group_name_H-M   'P 1'
#
loop_
_entity.id
_entity.type
_entity.pdbx_description
1 polymer ?
#
loop_
_entity_poly.entity_id
_entity_poly.type
_entity_poly.pdbx_seq_one_letter_code
_entity_poly.pdbx_strand_id
1 'polypeptide(L)'
;MKKLVYIFLLVSSGLLAQTTTENFVKSTTYKVKTTDGTTKVVGGSITPEDKVESITYFDGLGRAKQNISVRVGGNENDIITHIQYDEFGRQTKDFLPYSNGSDNLNIREGNIEFNIQDFYKGKYPNDFEGLDPLSLEVNAYSEKVFDNSPLNRVLEQAAPGKDWKVGSGHTIKFEYSSNIANEVKKYYVSTVFADNTYNPSLRTKYNFRSSEL
;
A
#
# COMPACT_ATOMS: atom_id res chain seq x y z
N MET A 1 36.23 -24.45 -55.84
CA MET A 1 34.84 -24.62 -55.35
C MET A 1 34.69 -23.77 -54.09
N LYS A 2 34.01 -22.62 -54.16
CA LYS A 2 33.86 -21.70 -53.02
C LYS A 2 32.69 -22.19 -52.16
N LYS A 3 32.95 -22.57 -50.91
CA LYS A 3 31.89 -22.95 -49.95
C LYS A 3 31.30 -21.67 -49.34
N LEU A 4 30.06 -21.35 -49.67
CA LEU A 4 29.29 -20.34 -48.94
C LEU A 4 28.81 -20.95 -47.63
N VAL A 5 29.24 -20.37 -46.51
CA VAL A 5 28.72 -20.68 -45.18
C VAL A 5 27.56 -19.71 -44.92
N TYR A 6 26.34 -20.22 -44.89
CA TYR A 6 25.17 -19.45 -44.48
C TYR A 6 25.11 -19.45 -42.95
N ILE A 7 25.39 -18.30 -42.34
CA ILE A 7 25.14 -18.06 -40.92
C ILE A 7 23.63 -17.86 -40.76
N PHE A 8 22.97 -18.83 -40.14
CA PHE A 8 21.56 -18.75 -39.76
C PHE A 8 21.45 -17.76 -38.60
N LEU A 9 20.88 -16.58 -38.86
CA LEU A 9 20.60 -15.57 -37.84
C LEU A 9 19.45 -16.10 -36.97
N LEU A 10 19.72 -16.35 -35.69
CA LEU A 10 18.72 -16.74 -34.69
C LEU A 10 17.68 -15.63 -34.58
N VAL A 11 16.46 -15.89 -35.08
CA VAL A 11 15.29 -15.05 -34.86
C VAL A 11 14.98 -15.10 -33.36
N SER A 12 15.16 -13.98 -32.65
CA SER A 12 14.76 -13.89 -31.26
C SER A 12 13.25 -14.11 -31.18
N SER A 13 12.83 -15.19 -30.53
CA SER A 13 11.44 -15.40 -30.15
C SER A 13 11.02 -14.22 -29.27
N GLY A 14 10.01 -13.46 -29.71
CA GLY A 14 9.50 -12.33 -28.92
C GLY A 14 9.04 -12.82 -27.55
N LEU A 15 9.65 -12.29 -26.50
CA LEU A 15 9.11 -12.42 -25.15
C LEU A 15 7.80 -11.63 -25.13
N LEU A 16 6.66 -12.33 -25.06
CA LEU A 16 5.38 -11.70 -24.77
C LEU A 16 5.38 -11.33 -23.29
N ALA A 17 5.73 -10.09 -22.99
CA ALA A 17 5.53 -9.54 -21.66
C ALA A 17 4.02 -9.29 -21.43
N GLN A 18 3.57 -9.45 -20.18
CA GLN A 18 2.18 -9.18 -19.76
C GLN A 18 1.70 -7.81 -20.25
N THR A 19 2.57 -6.81 -20.20
CA THR A 19 2.44 -5.52 -20.88
C THR A 19 3.80 -5.13 -21.45
N THR A 20 3.83 -4.29 -22.47
CA THR A 20 5.08 -3.77 -23.06
C THR A 20 5.54 -2.45 -22.40
N THR A 21 4.72 -1.90 -21.50
CA THR A 21 4.83 -0.53 -21.00
C THR A 21 5.12 -0.45 -19.50
N GLU A 22 4.77 -1.48 -18.72
CA GLU A 22 4.92 -1.46 -17.26
C GLU A 22 5.77 -2.62 -16.76
N ASN A 23 6.55 -2.32 -15.74
CA ASN A 23 7.19 -3.36 -14.93
C ASN A 23 6.13 -3.98 -14.02
N PHE A 24 6.22 -5.29 -13.81
CA PHE A 24 5.30 -6.01 -12.92
C PHE A 24 5.98 -7.18 -12.20
N VAL A 25 5.40 -7.55 -11.06
CA VAL A 25 5.71 -8.79 -10.35
C VAL A 25 4.41 -9.59 -10.25
N LYS A 26 4.41 -10.78 -10.85
CA LYS A 26 3.31 -11.74 -10.76
C LYS A 26 3.63 -12.82 -9.73
N SER A 27 2.71 -13.06 -8.81
CA SER A 27 2.74 -14.18 -7.88
C SER A 27 1.64 -15.18 -8.25
N THR A 28 1.94 -16.47 -8.09
CA THR A 28 0.99 -17.56 -8.34
C THR A 28 1.14 -18.59 -7.24
N THR A 29 0.07 -18.76 -6.47
CA THR A 29 -0.03 -19.78 -5.43
C THR A 29 -0.91 -20.91 -5.95
N TYR A 30 -0.32 -22.08 -6.15
CA TYR A 30 -1.05 -23.28 -6.56
C TYR A 30 -1.72 -23.93 -5.34
N LYS A 31 -3.01 -24.23 -5.48
CA LYS A 31 -3.85 -24.95 -4.50
C LYS A 31 -3.81 -26.47 -4.71
N VAL A 32 -3.17 -26.93 -5.78
CA VAL A 32 -2.96 -28.34 -6.11
C VAL A 32 -1.48 -28.65 -6.28
N LYS A 33 -1.11 -29.92 -6.12
CA LYS A 33 0.26 -30.37 -6.32
C LYS A 33 0.64 -30.27 -7.80
N THR A 34 1.68 -29.51 -8.09
CA THR A 34 2.29 -29.35 -9.41
C THR A 34 3.81 -29.27 -9.26
N THR A 35 4.54 -29.69 -10.29
CA THR A 35 6.01 -29.61 -10.33
C THR A 35 6.49 -28.47 -11.25
N ASP A 36 5.70 -28.12 -12.26
CA ASP A 36 6.05 -27.19 -13.33
C ASP A 36 5.10 -25.97 -13.43
N GLY A 37 4.07 -25.91 -12.58
CA GLY A 37 3.05 -24.85 -12.61
C GLY A 37 2.07 -24.94 -13.79
N THR A 38 2.20 -25.94 -14.65
CA THR A 38 1.39 -26.10 -15.87
C THR A 38 0.51 -27.34 -15.80
N THR A 39 0.99 -28.40 -15.15
CA THR A 39 0.29 -29.68 -15.00
C THR A 39 0.12 -30.07 -13.53
N LYS A 40 -1.03 -30.61 -13.19
CA LYS A 40 -1.28 -31.27 -11.91
C LYS A 40 -0.53 -32.59 -11.90
N VAL A 41 -0.02 -33.00 -10.74
CA VAL A 41 0.54 -34.36 -10.57
C VAL A 41 -0.53 -35.44 -10.82
N VAL A 42 -1.80 -35.12 -10.52
CA VAL A 42 -2.96 -35.97 -10.81
C VAL A 42 -4.08 -35.08 -11.36
N GLY A 43 -4.63 -35.41 -12.53
CA GLY A 43 -5.83 -34.73 -13.07
C GLY A 43 -5.59 -33.69 -14.17
N GLY A 44 -4.48 -33.76 -14.92
CA GLY A 44 -4.30 -32.98 -16.16
C GLY A 44 -3.73 -31.58 -15.96
N SER A 45 -4.14 -30.61 -16.79
CA SER A 45 -3.63 -29.24 -16.77
C SER A 45 -4.12 -28.43 -15.56
N ILE A 46 -3.34 -27.44 -15.13
CA ILE A 46 -3.76 -26.47 -14.11
C ILE A 46 -4.84 -25.56 -14.68
N THR A 47 -5.96 -25.45 -13.97
CA THR A 47 -7.07 -24.54 -14.29
C THR A 47 -7.07 -23.34 -13.33
N PRO A 48 -7.84 -22.28 -13.60
CA PRO A 48 -7.90 -21.10 -12.73
C PRO A 48 -8.33 -21.44 -11.30
N GLU A 49 -9.19 -22.44 -11.11
CA GLU A 49 -9.70 -22.85 -9.81
C GLU A 49 -8.63 -23.54 -8.96
N ASP A 50 -7.52 -23.99 -9.57
CA ASP A 50 -6.39 -24.62 -8.89
C ASP A 50 -5.31 -23.63 -8.45
N LYS A 51 -5.46 -22.34 -8.75
CA LYS A 51 -4.47 -21.32 -8.42
C LYS A 51 -5.11 -20.05 -7.89
N VAL A 52 -4.28 -19.24 -7.25
CA VAL A 52 -4.60 -17.86 -6.87
C VAL A 52 -3.45 -17.02 -7.39
N GLU A 53 -3.78 -15.98 -8.15
CA GLU A 53 -2.81 -15.12 -8.80
C GLU A 53 -2.94 -13.69 -8.29
N SER A 54 -1.80 -13.02 -8.17
CA SER A 54 -1.75 -11.58 -7.94
C SER A 54 -0.67 -10.95 -8.80
N ILE A 55 -0.89 -9.70 -9.19
CA ILE A 55 0.08 -8.92 -9.96
C ILE A 55 0.18 -7.52 -9.39
N THR A 56 1.42 -7.08 -9.18
CA THR A 56 1.73 -5.70 -8.80
C THR A 56 2.42 -5.03 -9.98
N TYR A 57 1.83 -3.94 -10.45
CA TYR A 57 2.40 -3.06 -11.47
C TYR A 57 3.17 -1.92 -10.82
N PHE A 58 4.27 -1.53 -11.45
CA PHE A 58 5.18 -0.49 -10.98
C PHE A 58 5.25 0.69 -11.96
N ASP A 59 5.49 1.88 -11.43
CA ASP A 59 5.83 3.06 -12.22
C ASP A 59 7.29 3.02 -12.72
N GLY A 60 7.69 4.03 -13.49
CA GLY A 60 9.06 4.14 -14.04
C GLY A 60 10.16 4.31 -12.98
N LEU A 61 9.80 4.59 -11.72
CA LEU A 61 10.72 4.68 -10.59
C LEU A 61 10.75 3.39 -9.75
N GLY A 62 10.01 2.36 -10.15
CA GLY A 62 9.93 1.09 -9.45
C GLY A 62 9.02 1.11 -8.22
N ARG A 63 8.15 2.12 -8.07
CA ARG A 63 7.14 2.17 -6.99
C ARG A 63 5.86 1.50 -7.46
N ALA A 64 5.20 0.75 -6.58
CA ALA A 64 3.95 0.09 -6.92
C ALA A 64 2.86 1.13 -7.22
N LYS A 65 2.14 0.99 -8.34
CA LYS A 65 1.05 1.89 -8.76
C LYS A 65 -0.33 1.21 -8.80
N GLN A 66 -0.35 -0.12 -8.87
CA GLN A 66 -1.58 -0.90 -8.87
C GLN A 66 -1.28 -2.33 -8.44
N ASN A 67 -2.13 -2.88 -7.58
CA ASN A 67 -2.16 -4.31 -7.26
C ASN A 67 -3.47 -4.89 -7.77
N ILE A 68 -3.42 -6.07 -8.37
CA ILE A 68 -4.59 -6.82 -8.83
C ILE A 68 -4.53 -8.22 -8.23
N SER A 69 -5.53 -8.57 -7.43
CA SER A 69 -5.79 -9.94 -6.98
C SER A 69 -6.81 -10.57 -7.91
N VAL A 70 -6.37 -11.57 -8.67
CA VAL A 70 -7.15 -12.09 -9.81
C VAL A 70 -8.17 -13.13 -9.34
N ARG A 71 -9.43 -12.94 -9.77
CA ARG A 71 -10.55 -13.86 -9.50
C ARG A 71 -10.82 -14.15 -8.03
N VAL A 72 -10.51 -13.20 -7.15
CA VAL A 72 -10.71 -13.34 -5.69
C VAL A 72 -12.08 -12.79 -5.23
N GLY A 73 -12.74 -11.98 -6.06
CA GLY A 73 -14.08 -11.46 -5.78
C GLY A 73 -15.17 -12.54 -5.90
N GLY A 74 -16.36 -12.25 -5.35
CA GLY A 74 -17.47 -13.23 -5.26
C GLY A 74 -17.97 -13.80 -6.59
N ASN A 75 -17.76 -13.10 -7.72
CA ASN A 75 -18.11 -13.55 -9.06
C ASN A 75 -16.85 -13.88 -9.90
N GLU A 76 -15.76 -14.30 -9.25
CA GLU A 76 -14.45 -14.46 -9.89
C GLU A 76 -13.93 -13.17 -10.54
N ASN A 77 -14.39 -12.03 -10.04
CA ASN A 77 -13.87 -10.75 -10.50
C ASN A 77 -12.54 -10.44 -9.79
N ASP A 78 -11.72 -9.65 -10.46
CA ASP A 78 -10.49 -9.10 -9.92
C ASP A 78 -10.80 -8.06 -8.84
N ILE A 79 -9.93 -8.00 -7.83
CA ILE A 79 -9.89 -6.93 -6.84
C ILE A 79 -8.67 -6.07 -7.15
N ILE A 80 -8.92 -4.80 -7.47
CA ILE A 80 -7.91 -3.83 -7.86
C ILE A 80 -7.69 -2.84 -6.72
N THR A 81 -6.44 -2.68 -6.31
CA THR A 81 -6.02 -1.65 -5.35
C THR A 81 -5.13 -0.64 -6.07
N HIS A 82 -5.59 0.61 -6.13
CA HIS A 82 -4.82 1.71 -6.71
C HIS A 82 -3.86 2.31 -5.68
N ILE A 83 -2.65 2.63 -6.13
CA ILE A 83 -1.64 3.30 -5.31
C ILE A 83 -1.18 4.54 -6.05
N GLN A 84 -1.22 5.68 -5.37
CA GLN A 84 -0.69 6.92 -5.89
C GLN A 84 0.19 7.61 -4.86
N TYR A 85 1.08 8.45 -5.36
CA TYR A 85 2.03 9.19 -4.56
C TYR A 85 1.86 10.68 -4.83
N ASP A 86 2.08 11.48 -3.81
CA ASP A 86 2.20 12.93 -3.97
C ASP A 86 3.54 13.30 -4.65
N GLU A 87 3.76 14.61 -4.85
CA GLU A 87 4.97 15.15 -5.48
C GLU A 87 6.25 14.83 -4.70
N PHE A 88 6.13 14.51 -3.41
CA PHE A 88 7.25 14.11 -2.54
C PHE A 88 7.45 12.59 -2.49
N GLY A 89 6.65 11.82 -3.24
CA GLY A 89 6.74 10.37 -3.29
C GLY A 89 6.10 9.65 -2.11
N ARG A 90 5.24 10.33 -1.34
CA ARG A 90 4.53 9.77 -0.19
C ARG A 90 3.15 9.27 -0.62
N GLN A 91 2.72 8.16 -0.04
CA GLN A 91 1.35 7.66 -0.21
C GLN A 91 0.43 8.37 0.80
N THR A 92 -0.16 9.50 0.37
CA THR A 92 -1.08 10.29 1.18
C THR A 92 -2.48 9.69 1.21
N LYS A 93 -2.90 9.01 0.15
CA LYS A 93 -4.20 8.35 0.03
C LYS A 93 -4.04 6.84 -0.04
N ASP A 94 -4.82 6.14 0.76
CA ASP A 94 -4.99 4.69 0.70
C ASP A 94 -6.39 4.40 0.13
N PHE A 95 -6.44 4.06 -1.16
CA PHE A 95 -7.72 3.83 -1.85
C PHE A 95 -8.37 2.52 -1.44
N LEU A 96 -9.70 2.55 -1.35
CA LEU A 96 -10.46 1.33 -1.18
C LEU A 96 -10.33 0.43 -2.42
N PRO A 97 -10.15 -0.89 -2.24
CA PRO A 97 -10.11 -1.81 -3.35
C PRO A 97 -11.47 -1.86 -4.08
N TYR A 98 -11.45 -1.92 -5.41
CA TYR A 98 -12.67 -2.02 -6.20
C TYR A 98 -12.58 -3.17 -7.19
N SER A 99 -13.71 -3.51 -7.79
CA SER A 99 -13.79 -4.51 -8.85
C SER A 99 -14.53 -3.94 -10.05
N ASN A 100 -14.00 -4.15 -11.26
CA ASN A 100 -14.61 -3.68 -12.50
C ASN A 100 -15.23 -4.81 -13.34
N GLY A 101 -15.49 -5.98 -12.74
CA GLY A 101 -16.08 -7.13 -13.43
C GLY A 101 -15.13 -7.86 -14.40
N SER A 102 -13.87 -7.46 -14.42
CA SER A 102 -12.82 -8.16 -15.17
C SER A 102 -12.26 -9.32 -14.34
N ASP A 103 -11.69 -10.32 -15.02
CA ASP A 103 -11.13 -11.56 -14.45
C ASP A 103 -9.72 -11.88 -14.99
N ASN A 104 -8.96 -10.83 -15.32
CA ASN A 104 -7.69 -10.91 -16.04
C ASN A 104 -6.58 -10.13 -15.35
N LEU A 105 -5.34 -10.52 -15.66
CA LEU A 105 -4.14 -9.95 -15.07
C LEU A 105 -3.78 -8.55 -15.60
N ASN A 106 -4.52 -7.98 -16.56
CA ASN A 106 -4.11 -6.74 -17.22
C ASN A 106 -4.23 -5.54 -16.29
N ILE A 107 -3.31 -4.58 -16.43
CA ILE A 107 -3.38 -3.30 -15.74
C ILE A 107 -4.69 -2.57 -16.09
N ARG A 108 -5.28 -1.89 -15.11
CA ARG A 108 -6.38 -0.95 -15.33
C ARG A 108 -5.80 0.43 -15.60
N GLU A 109 -6.17 0.98 -16.74
CA GLU A 109 -5.71 2.29 -17.23
C GLU A 109 -6.82 3.35 -17.17
N GLY A 110 -6.46 4.60 -17.47
CA GLY A 110 -7.36 5.75 -17.39
C GLY A 110 -7.41 6.36 -15.99
N ASN A 111 -8.52 7.03 -15.67
CA ASN A 111 -8.69 7.67 -14.36
C ASN A 111 -9.21 6.65 -13.33
N ILE A 112 -8.27 5.96 -12.67
CA ILE A 112 -8.60 4.91 -11.69
C ILE A 112 -9.25 5.49 -10.43
N GLU A 113 -8.84 6.67 -9.98
CA GLU A 113 -9.48 7.37 -8.86
C GLU A 113 -10.97 7.59 -9.14
N PHE A 114 -11.31 8.10 -10.34
CA PHE A 114 -12.70 8.26 -10.74
C PHE A 114 -13.46 6.93 -10.78
N ASN A 115 -12.87 5.86 -11.33
CA ASN A 115 -13.53 4.54 -11.38
C ASN A 115 -13.83 3.97 -9.98
N ILE A 116 -12.92 4.18 -9.02
CA ILE A 116 -13.12 3.76 -7.62
C ILE A 116 -14.27 4.57 -7.00
N GLN A 117 -14.27 5.89 -7.22
CA GLN A 117 -15.31 6.79 -6.73
C GLN A 117 -16.68 6.43 -7.28
N ASP A 118 -16.80 6.21 -8.59
CA ASP A 118 -18.04 5.79 -9.25
C ASP A 118 -18.55 4.45 -8.68
N PHE A 119 -17.64 3.47 -8.53
CA PHE A 119 -17.97 2.16 -7.95
C PHE A 119 -18.54 2.28 -6.54
N TYR A 120 -17.86 3.02 -5.65
CA TYR A 120 -18.27 3.14 -4.26
C TYR A 120 -19.54 3.99 -4.09
N LYS A 121 -19.74 5.00 -4.93
CA LYS A 121 -20.98 5.76 -4.95
C LYS A 121 -22.18 4.92 -5.39
N GLY A 122 -22.01 4.11 -6.44
CA GLY A 122 -23.05 3.20 -6.89
C GLY A 122 -23.35 2.10 -5.87
N LYS A 123 -22.33 1.62 -5.15
CA LYS A 123 -22.46 0.56 -4.16
C LYS A 123 -23.03 1.04 -2.81
N TYR A 124 -22.69 2.25 -2.38
CA TYR A 124 -23.11 2.84 -1.11
C TYR A 124 -23.65 4.26 -1.30
N PRO A 125 -24.79 4.43 -2.00
CA PRO A 125 -25.31 5.76 -2.35
C PRO A 125 -25.62 6.64 -1.13
N ASN A 126 -26.01 6.04 0.00
CA ASN A 126 -26.32 6.77 1.23
C ASN A 126 -25.08 7.40 1.89
N ASP A 127 -23.90 6.79 1.72
CA ASP A 127 -22.64 7.30 2.30
C ASP A 127 -22.13 8.54 1.55
N PHE A 128 -22.70 8.82 0.38
CA PHE A 128 -22.28 9.87 -0.56
C PHE A 128 -23.46 10.71 -1.06
N GLU A 129 -24.54 10.79 -0.27
CA GLU A 129 -25.75 11.52 -0.63
C GLU A 129 -25.46 12.99 -0.94
N GLY A 130 -26.05 13.49 -2.03
CA GLY A 130 -25.93 14.89 -2.45
C GLY A 130 -24.59 15.29 -3.07
N LEU A 131 -23.66 14.35 -3.28
CA LEU A 131 -22.44 14.60 -4.07
C LEU A 131 -22.77 14.49 -5.56
N ASP A 132 -22.09 15.27 -6.41
CA ASP A 132 -22.23 15.19 -7.87
C ASP A 132 -21.57 13.89 -8.41
N PRO A 133 -22.24 13.11 -9.29
CA PRO A 133 -21.63 11.92 -9.92
C PRO A 133 -20.39 12.21 -10.77
N LEU A 134 -20.25 13.44 -11.25
CA LEU A 134 -19.12 13.86 -12.09
C LEU A 134 -18.03 14.58 -11.30
N SER A 135 -18.22 14.79 -10.00
CA SER A 135 -17.22 15.42 -9.13
C SER A 135 -16.33 14.37 -8.45
N LEU A 136 -15.05 14.69 -8.28
CA LEU A 136 -14.11 13.87 -7.49
C LEU A 136 -14.35 14.02 -5.97
N GLU A 137 -15.58 14.33 -5.54
CA GLU A 137 -15.92 14.62 -4.14
C GLU A 137 -16.16 13.36 -3.30
N VAL A 138 -16.37 12.22 -3.96
CA VAL A 138 -16.49 10.92 -3.31
C VAL A 138 -15.14 10.53 -2.72
N ASN A 139 -15.03 10.43 -1.39
CA ASN A 139 -13.81 9.97 -0.75
C ASN A 139 -13.87 8.45 -0.48
N ALA A 140 -13.56 7.68 -1.53
CA ALA A 140 -13.40 6.22 -1.44
C ALA A 140 -11.96 5.83 -1.04
N TYR A 141 -11.39 6.55 -0.08
CA TYR A 141 -10.02 6.38 0.40
C TYR A 141 -9.87 6.92 1.83
N SER A 142 -8.89 6.43 2.58
CA SER A 142 -8.37 7.17 3.74
C SER A 142 -7.26 8.12 3.30
N GLU A 143 -7.12 9.25 3.98
CA GLU A 143 -6.15 10.30 3.63
C GLU A 143 -5.35 10.73 4.85
N LYS A 144 -4.03 10.87 4.68
CA LYS A 144 -3.09 11.38 5.67
C LYS A 144 -2.68 12.79 5.27
N VAL A 145 -2.90 13.74 6.17
CA VAL A 145 -2.37 15.11 6.05
C VAL A 145 -1.09 15.19 6.84
N PHE A 146 -0.02 15.60 6.20
CA PHE A 146 1.30 15.73 6.81
C PHE A 146 1.60 17.17 7.24
N ASP A 147 2.48 17.31 8.23
CA ASP A 147 3.04 18.61 8.65
C ASP A 147 3.98 19.24 7.61
N ASN A 148 4.32 18.47 6.57
CA ASN A 148 5.30 18.82 5.53
C ASN A 148 6.68 19.20 6.10
N SER A 149 7.01 18.73 7.30
CA SER A 149 8.37 18.78 7.81
C SER A 149 9.20 17.64 7.18
N PRO A 150 10.55 17.70 7.25
CA PRO A 150 11.41 16.60 6.82
C PRO A 150 11.10 15.26 7.50
N LEU A 151 10.38 15.29 8.64
CA LEU A 151 9.99 14.09 9.38
C LEU A 151 8.69 13.47 8.88
N ASN A 152 7.95 14.14 7.98
CA ASN A 152 6.67 13.68 7.44
C ASN A 152 5.73 13.18 8.55
N ARG A 153 5.47 14.03 9.55
CA ARG A 153 4.58 13.66 10.66
C ARG A 153 3.13 13.82 10.23
N VAL A 154 2.27 12.86 10.59
CA VAL A 154 0.84 12.86 10.22
C VAL A 154 0.08 13.77 11.18
N LEU A 155 -0.41 14.91 10.73
CA LEU A 155 -1.24 15.81 11.55
C LEU A 155 -2.69 15.34 11.65
N GLU A 156 -3.20 14.73 10.59
CA GLU A 156 -4.61 14.35 10.49
C GLU A 156 -4.74 13.08 9.64
N GLN A 157 -5.61 12.18 10.07
CA GLN A 157 -5.99 11.00 9.31
C GLN A 157 -7.50 10.92 9.15
N ALA A 158 -7.94 11.00 7.89
CA ALA A 158 -9.31 10.85 7.45
C ALA A 158 -9.63 9.39 7.11
N ALA A 159 -10.91 9.03 7.18
CA ALA A 159 -11.41 7.73 6.77
C ALA A 159 -12.30 7.87 5.50
N PRO A 160 -12.60 6.75 4.81
CA PRO A 160 -13.52 6.78 3.68
C PRO A 160 -14.95 7.19 4.08
N GLY A 161 -15.71 7.78 3.15
CA GLY A 161 -17.08 8.26 3.34
C GLY A 161 -17.20 9.78 3.53
N LYS A 162 -18.25 10.40 2.98
CA LYS A 162 -18.41 11.86 2.86
C LYS A 162 -18.14 12.62 4.15
N ASP A 163 -18.63 12.09 5.26
CA ASP A 163 -18.54 12.70 6.59
C ASP A 163 -17.18 12.50 7.26
N TRP A 164 -16.31 11.65 6.71
CA TRP A 164 -15.02 11.29 7.29
C TRP A 164 -13.83 11.86 6.52
N LYS A 165 -14.09 12.60 5.43
CA LYS A 165 -13.05 13.25 4.60
C LYS A 165 -12.35 14.37 5.36
N VAL A 166 -11.15 14.75 4.91
CA VAL A 166 -10.42 15.90 5.45
C VAL A 166 -11.30 17.16 5.43
N GLY A 167 -11.28 17.91 6.53
CA GLY A 167 -12.09 19.13 6.67
C GLY A 167 -13.55 18.93 7.13
N SER A 168 -14.00 17.68 7.30
CA SER A 168 -15.33 17.36 7.86
C SER A 168 -15.44 17.54 9.37
N GLY A 169 -14.31 17.51 10.08
CA GLY A 169 -14.27 17.53 11.54
C GLY A 169 -14.35 16.16 12.22
N HIS A 170 -14.49 15.06 11.47
CA HIS A 170 -14.53 13.69 12.02
C HIS A 170 -13.21 12.92 11.89
N THR A 171 -12.12 13.61 11.57
CA THR A 171 -10.81 13.01 11.38
C THR A 171 -10.06 12.78 12.69
N ILE A 172 -9.12 11.84 12.69
CA ILE A 172 -8.21 11.63 13.81
C ILE A 172 -7.10 12.67 13.71
N LYS A 173 -6.91 13.50 14.74
CA LYS A 173 -5.86 14.52 14.78
C LYS A 173 -4.74 14.09 15.72
N PHE A 174 -3.51 14.38 15.30
CA PHE A 174 -2.31 14.10 16.08
C PHE A 174 -1.63 15.41 16.44
N GLU A 175 -1.21 15.52 17.68
CA GLU A 175 -0.35 16.58 18.16
C GLU A 175 1.03 16.02 18.45
N TYR A 176 2.06 16.76 18.03
CA TYR A 176 3.45 16.39 18.27
C TYR A 176 4.13 17.49 19.07
N SER A 177 4.45 17.17 20.32
CA SER A 177 5.12 18.07 21.24
C SER A 177 6.39 17.44 21.76
N SER A 178 7.42 18.26 21.96
CA SER A 178 8.60 17.89 22.73
C SER A 178 8.42 18.32 24.18
N ASN A 179 9.19 17.72 25.07
CA ASN A 179 9.21 18.20 26.44
C ASN A 179 9.73 19.64 26.49
N ILE A 180 9.13 20.48 27.33
CA ILE A 180 9.68 21.78 27.70
C ILE A 180 10.61 21.63 28.92
N ALA A 181 11.29 22.73 29.26
CA ALA A 181 12.18 22.76 30.41
C ALA A 181 11.40 22.41 31.69
N ASN A 182 12.00 21.55 32.52
CA ASN A 182 11.47 21.12 33.82
C ASN A 182 10.31 20.09 33.81
N GLU A 183 9.90 19.57 32.66
CA GLU A 183 8.86 18.52 32.61
C GLU A 183 9.39 17.12 32.93
N VAL A 184 10.55 16.75 32.36
CA VAL A 184 11.11 15.40 32.52
C VAL A 184 12.24 15.43 33.54
N LYS A 185 12.05 14.70 34.64
CA LYS A 185 13.03 14.55 35.71
C LYS A 185 14.00 13.40 35.40
N LYS A 186 15.30 13.67 35.50
CA LYS A 186 16.33 12.63 35.43
C LYS A 186 16.62 12.09 36.82
N TYR A 187 16.33 10.81 37.03
CA TYR A 187 16.64 10.11 38.27
C TYR A 187 17.90 9.24 38.13
N TYR A 188 18.55 8.99 39.25
CA TYR A 188 19.62 8.01 39.38
C TYR A 188 19.54 7.33 40.75
N VAL A 189 20.13 6.14 40.85
CA VAL A 189 20.26 5.44 42.13
C VAL A 189 21.63 5.76 42.71
N SER A 190 21.66 6.29 43.94
CA SER A 190 22.88 6.37 44.74
C SER A 190 22.92 5.21 45.72
N THR A 191 24.04 4.52 45.83
CA THR A 191 24.24 3.47 46.82
C THR A 191 25.20 3.93 47.91
N VAL A 192 24.88 3.59 49.15
CA VAL A 192 25.79 3.74 50.30
C VAL A 192 26.09 2.34 50.82
N PHE A 193 27.37 1.99 50.96
CA PHE A 193 27.76 0.70 51.53
C PHE A 193 27.78 0.81 53.06
N ALA A 194 26.97 -0.01 53.75
CA ALA A 194 26.91 -0.12 55.20
C ALA A 194 26.46 -1.53 55.59
N ASP A 195 26.95 -2.05 56.72
CA ASP A 195 26.57 -3.37 57.25
C ASP A 195 26.67 -4.52 56.22
N ASN A 196 27.78 -4.56 55.46
CA ASN A 196 28.04 -5.51 54.37
C ASN A 196 27.00 -5.53 53.23
N THR A 197 26.17 -4.49 53.12
CA THR A 197 25.11 -4.37 52.12
C THR A 197 25.15 -3.00 51.44
N TYR A 198 24.77 -2.92 50.17
CA TYR A 198 24.52 -1.62 49.53
C TYR A 198 23.09 -1.18 49.83
N ASN A 199 22.94 0.03 50.38
CA ASN A 199 21.66 0.68 50.62
C ASN A 199 21.37 1.65 49.45
N PRO A 200 20.54 1.26 48.46
CA PRO A 200 20.17 2.14 47.36
C PRO A 200 19.16 3.20 47.80
N SER A 201 19.33 4.43 47.31
CA SER A 201 18.32 5.49 47.42
C SER A 201 18.14 6.17 46.06
N LEU A 202 16.88 6.44 45.69
CA LEU A 202 16.56 7.20 44.48
C LEU A 202 16.91 8.68 44.69
N ARG A 203 17.58 9.29 43.72
CA ARG A 203 17.96 10.71 43.71
C ARG A 203 17.55 11.34 42.39
N THR A 204 17.20 12.62 42.43
CA THR A 204 16.97 13.45 41.23
C THR A 204 18.25 14.19 40.90
N LYS A 205 18.75 14.08 39.66
CA LYS A 205 19.99 14.75 39.24
C LYS A 205 19.72 16.16 38.74
N TYR A 206 18.83 16.28 37.75
CA TYR A 206 18.38 17.53 37.14
C TYR A 206 17.12 17.26 36.31
N ASN A 207 16.46 18.32 35.83
CA ASN A 207 15.43 18.20 34.81
C ASN A 207 16.05 18.30 33.42
N PHE A 208 15.63 17.44 32.49
CA PHE A 208 16.03 17.56 31.09
C PHE A 208 15.63 18.94 30.54
N ARG A 209 16.48 19.49 29.67
CA ARG A 209 16.18 20.73 28.95
C ARG A 209 15.10 20.47 27.91
N SER A 210 14.55 21.56 27.36
CA SER A 210 13.61 21.45 26.24
C SER A 210 14.26 20.67 25.09
N SER A 211 13.53 19.68 24.56
CA SER A 211 13.93 18.87 23.40
C SER A 211 15.24 18.06 23.57
N GLU A 212 15.59 17.65 24.79
CA GLU A 212 16.75 16.77 25.06
C GLU A 212 16.44 15.26 24.90
N LEU A 213 15.20 14.90 24.55
CA LEU A 213 14.68 13.53 24.38
C LEU A 213 13.93 13.41 23.05
#